data_AF-A0A2R3Z7K0-F1
#
_entry.id   AF-A0A2R3Z7K0-F1
#
_cell.length_a   1.000
_cell.length_b   1.000
_cell.length_c   1.000
_cell.angle_alpha   90.00
_cell.angle_beta   90.00
_cell.angle_gamma   90.00
#
_symmetry.space_group_name_H-M   'P 1'
#
loop_
_entity.id
_entity.type
_entity.pdbx_description
1 polymer ?
#
loop_
_entity_poly.entity_id
_entity_poly.type
_entity_poly.pdbx_seq_one_letter_code
_entity_poly.pdbx_strand_id
1 'polypeptide(L)'
;MKLYRNVFLYGILMVVFACGTLPPFADKPIREAIDIPENFMTKPGVEFEENSCKNPLIDPRTGVEIYLVESLEGMGDYRVPSGSYGVEANELLRVDCRTGKVIGIVRNN
;
A
#
# COMPACT_ATOMS: atom_id res chain seq x y z
N MET A 1 42.24 -35.33 37.63
CA MET A 1 41.30 -34.37 38.24
C MET A 1 41.63 -32.94 37.76
N LYS A 2 40.98 -32.49 36.70
CA LYS A 2 40.73 -31.08 36.31
C LYS A 2 39.69 -31.13 35.17
N LEU A 3 38.61 -31.89 35.42
CA LEU A 3 37.33 -31.70 34.75
C LEU A 3 36.78 -30.33 35.20
N TYR A 4 35.95 -29.70 34.38
CA TYR A 4 35.08 -28.57 34.73
C TYR A 4 35.73 -27.18 34.85
N ARG A 5 36.52 -26.71 33.88
CA ARG A 5 36.73 -25.25 33.79
C ARG A 5 37.04 -24.70 32.42
N ASN A 6 36.34 -25.15 31.38
CA ASN A 6 36.22 -24.42 30.10
C ASN A 6 34.99 -24.85 29.29
N VAL A 7 33.98 -25.45 29.93
CA VAL A 7 32.63 -25.66 29.35
C VAL A 7 31.79 -24.41 29.64
N PHE A 8 32.36 -23.22 29.43
CA PHE A 8 31.71 -21.94 29.72
C PHE A 8 32.07 -20.85 28.71
N LEU A 9 32.46 -21.26 27.50
CA LEU A 9 32.58 -20.35 26.36
C LEU A 9 31.85 -20.89 25.12
N TYR A 10 30.83 -21.72 25.34
CA TYR A 10 29.77 -22.02 24.38
C TYR A 10 28.49 -21.45 24.96
N GLY A 11 28.18 -20.18 24.68
CA GLY A 11 26.98 -19.59 25.28
C GLY A 11 26.87 -18.07 25.20
N ILE A 12 27.17 -17.45 24.05
CA ILE A 12 26.50 -16.19 23.71
C ILE A 12 25.83 -16.41 22.36
N LEU A 13 24.68 -17.02 22.51
CA LEU A 13 23.65 -17.29 21.53
C LEU A 13 23.15 -15.97 20.93
N MET A 14 23.17 -15.91 19.61
CA MET A 14 22.40 -15.05 18.70
C MET A 14 21.38 -14.11 19.36
N VAL A 15 21.69 -12.81 19.39
CA VAL A 15 20.68 -11.75 19.50
C VAL A 15 20.83 -10.84 18.28
N VAL A 16 20.36 -11.32 17.13
CA VAL A 16 20.04 -10.47 15.98
C VAL A 16 18.61 -9.97 16.17
N PHE A 17 18.46 -8.83 16.86
CA PHE A 17 17.26 -8.01 16.74
C PHE A 17 17.30 -7.34 15.37
N ALA A 18 16.89 -8.06 14.32
CA ALA A 18 16.53 -7.44 13.06
C ALA A 18 15.20 -6.70 13.26
N CYS A 19 15.26 -5.44 13.68
CA CYS A 19 14.11 -4.56 13.64
C CYS A 19 13.88 -4.18 12.17
N GLY A 20 13.01 -4.92 11.48
CA GLY A 20 12.57 -4.56 10.13
C GLY A 20 11.73 -3.30 10.19
N THR A 21 12.27 -2.17 9.74
CA THR A 21 11.53 -0.91 9.60
C THR A 21 10.78 -0.96 8.27
N LEU A 22 9.45 -1.03 8.29
CA LEU A 22 8.65 -0.85 7.08
C LEU A 22 8.68 0.64 6.68
N PRO A 23 8.78 0.98 5.39
CA PRO A 23 8.69 2.36 4.95
C PRO A 23 7.32 2.95 5.33
N PRO A 24 7.26 4.20 5.83
CA PRO A 24 6.01 4.90 6.07
C PRO A 24 5.15 4.96 4.80
N PHE A 25 3.81 4.99 4.95
CA PHE A 25 2.86 5.10 3.84
C PHE A 25 3.22 6.23 2.86
N ALA A 26 3.57 7.41 3.39
CA ALA A 26 3.88 8.60 2.61
C ALA A 26 5.19 8.49 1.81
N ASP A 27 6.15 7.69 2.28
CA ASP A 27 7.49 7.59 1.70
C ASP A 27 7.60 6.51 0.62
N LYS A 28 6.51 5.81 0.31
CA LYS A 28 6.51 4.82 -0.78
C LYS A 28 6.85 5.53 -2.10
N PRO A 29 7.89 5.09 -2.84
CA PRO A 29 8.20 5.67 -4.15
C PRO A 29 6.98 5.58 -5.07
N ILE A 30 6.69 6.69 -5.74
CA ILE A 30 5.56 6.81 -6.66
C ILE A 30 6.11 6.73 -8.09
N ARG A 31 5.56 5.83 -8.89
CA ARG A 31 5.73 5.83 -10.36
C ARG A 31 4.43 6.25 -11.05
N GLU A 32 4.55 6.65 -12.30
CA GLU A 32 3.42 7.05 -13.12
C GLU A 32 2.48 5.88 -13.43
N ALA A 33 1.18 6.16 -13.39
CA ALA A 33 0.11 5.27 -13.83
C ALA A 33 -0.26 5.57 -15.29
N ILE A 34 -0.69 4.57 -16.05
CA ILE A 34 -1.08 4.73 -17.45
C ILE A 34 -2.58 4.44 -17.63
N ASP A 35 -3.19 4.96 -18.70
CA ASP A 35 -4.62 4.72 -19.03
C ASP A 35 -5.58 4.93 -17.84
N ILE A 36 -5.33 5.98 -17.06
CA ILE A 36 -6.15 6.35 -15.90
C ILE A 36 -7.35 7.22 -16.32
N PRO A 37 -8.49 7.13 -15.61
CA PRO A 37 -9.53 8.15 -15.74
C PRO A 37 -9.05 9.49 -15.18
N GLU A 38 -9.75 10.57 -15.51
CA GLU A 38 -9.47 11.88 -14.89
C GLU A 38 -9.67 11.83 -13.37
N ASN A 39 -10.77 11.21 -12.93
CA ASN A 39 -11.08 10.95 -11.53
C ASN A 39 -11.88 9.64 -11.43
N PHE A 40 -11.63 8.87 -10.37
CA PHE A 40 -12.53 7.78 -9.97
C PHE A 40 -13.76 8.34 -9.26
N MET A 41 -14.88 7.60 -9.37
CA MET A 41 -16.15 7.96 -8.74
C MET A 41 -16.52 7.01 -7.60
N THR A 42 -17.38 7.46 -6.72
CA THR A 42 -18.03 6.63 -5.70
C THR A 42 -19.21 5.88 -6.30
N LYS A 43 -19.74 4.91 -5.55
CA LYS A 43 -21.03 4.29 -5.86
C LYS A 43 -22.16 5.33 -5.82
N PRO A 44 -23.21 5.18 -6.66
CA PRO A 44 -24.40 6.01 -6.57
C PRO A 44 -24.95 6.05 -5.14
N GLY A 45 -25.23 7.25 -4.64
CA GLY A 45 -25.72 7.47 -3.26
C GLY A 45 -24.62 7.54 -2.20
N VAL A 46 -23.34 7.45 -2.58
CA VAL A 46 -22.19 7.71 -1.71
C VAL A 46 -21.48 8.95 -2.22
N GLU A 47 -21.21 9.91 -1.34
CA GLU A 47 -20.43 11.11 -1.67
C GLU A 47 -19.03 11.01 -1.08
N PHE A 48 -18.07 11.74 -1.65
CA PHE A 48 -16.77 11.93 -1.01
C PHE A 48 -16.94 12.77 0.26
N GLU A 49 -16.17 12.42 1.30
CA GLU A 49 -16.13 13.17 2.55
C GLU A 49 -14.69 13.61 2.81
N GLU A 50 -14.51 14.78 3.42
CA GLU A 50 -13.18 15.24 3.80
C GLU A 50 -12.52 14.22 4.75
N ASN A 51 -11.34 13.75 4.35
CA ASN A 51 -10.51 12.78 5.08
C ASN A 51 -11.02 11.33 5.12
N SER A 52 -11.98 10.94 4.28
CA SER A 52 -12.47 9.55 4.20
C SER A 52 -12.31 8.96 2.81
N CYS A 53 -11.51 7.88 2.71
CA CYS A 53 -11.41 7.09 1.49
C CYS A 53 -12.65 6.20 1.31
N LYS A 54 -13.32 6.34 0.17
CA LYS A 54 -14.50 5.55 -0.15
C LYS A 54 -14.11 4.24 -0.83
N ASN A 55 -14.91 3.20 -0.63
CA ASN A 55 -14.62 1.86 -1.12
C ASN A 55 -15.92 1.15 -1.54
N PRO A 56 -15.97 0.54 -2.74
CA PRO A 56 -15.01 0.66 -3.83
C PRO A 56 -15.08 2.03 -4.52
N LEU A 57 -14.05 2.35 -5.29
CA LEU A 57 -14.12 3.42 -6.29
C LEU A 57 -14.34 2.82 -7.69
N ILE A 58 -14.91 3.59 -8.61
CA ILE A 58 -15.35 3.16 -9.93
C ILE A 58 -14.68 4.01 -11.01
N ASP A 59 -14.10 3.37 -12.02
CA ASP A 59 -13.67 4.05 -13.25
C ASP A 59 -14.92 4.40 -14.08
N PRO A 60 -15.25 5.69 -14.28
CA PRO A 60 -16.45 6.08 -14.99
C PRO A 60 -16.44 5.73 -16.48
N ARG A 61 -15.28 5.44 -17.07
CA ARG A 61 -15.14 5.09 -18.49
C ARG A 61 -15.48 3.64 -18.76
N THR A 62 -15.17 2.75 -17.81
CA THR A 62 -15.20 1.29 -18.00
C THR A 62 -16.11 0.56 -17.01
N GLY A 63 -16.47 1.20 -15.89
CA GLY A 63 -17.20 0.60 -14.78
C GLY A 63 -16.35 -0.30 -13.88
N VAL A 64 -15.02 -0.34 -14.06
CA VAL A 64 -14.11 -1.13 -13.24
C VAL A 64 -14.14 -0.64 -11.78
N GLU A 65 -14.34 -1.56 -10.84
CA GLU A 65 -14.21 -1.29 -9.41
C GLU A 65 -12.77 -1.52 -8.93
N ILE A 66 -12.27 -0.59 -8.10
CA ILE A 66 -10.99 -0.71 -7.37
C ILE A 66 -11.27 -0.71 -5.87
N TYR A 67 -10.46 -1.47 -5.11
CA TYR A 67 -10.75 -1.77 -3.71
C TYR A 67 -9.66 -1.28 -2.78
N LEU A 68 -10.04 -0.55 -1.73
CA LEU A 68 -9.13 0.04 -0.76
C LEU A 68 -8.36 -1.05 0.01
N VAL A 69 -7.03 -0.87 0.13
CA VAL A 69 -6.14 -1.69 0.95
C VAL A 69 -5.82 -0.98 2.25
N GLU A 70 -5.36 0.25 2.14
CA GLU A 70 -4.95 1.09 3.26
C GLU A 70 -5.13 2.56 2.89
N SER A 71 -5.26 3.41 3.89
CA SER A 71 -5.38 4.86 3.70
C SER A 71 -4.68 5.62 4.81
N LEU A 72 -4.13 6.78 4.45
CA LEU A 72 -3.53 7.72 5.39
C LEU A 72 -3.65 9.14 4.83
N GLU A 73 -4.00 10.10 5.69
CA GLU A 73 -3.97 11.54 5.37
C GLU A 73 -4.70 11.92 4.06
N GLY A 74 -5.86 11.31 3.79
CA GLY A 74 -6.65 11.61 2.59
C GLY A 74 -6.12 10.96 1.31
N MET A 75 -5.15 10.06 1.41
CA MET A 75 -4.70 9.19 0.32
C MET A 75 -5.12 7.75 0.61
N GLY A 76 -5.44 7.00 -0.44
CA GLY A 76 -5.74 5.57 -0.34
C GLY A 76 -4.96 4.78 -1.37
N ASP A 77 -4.43 3.63 -0.96
CA ASP A 77 -3.80 2.65 -1.84
C ASP A 77 -4.85 1.57 -2.18
N TYR A 78 -5.15 1.42 -3.48
CA TYR A 78 -6.20 0.53 -3.97
C TYR A 78 -5.63 -0.63 -4.77
N ARG A 79 -6.21 -1.82 -4.59
CA ARG A 79 -6.06 -2.95 -5.51
C ARG A 79 -6.91 -2.71 -6.73
N VAL A 80 -6.35 -3.04 -7.89
CA VAL A 80 -7.01 -2.95 -9.19
C VAL A 80 -7.01 -4.33 -9.87
N PRO A 81 -7.91 -4.57 -10.84
CA PRO A 81 -7.84 -5.79 -11.65
C PRO A 81 -6.48 -5.91 -12.36
N SER A 82 -6.00 -7.15 -12.54
CA SER A 82 -4.72 -7.40 -13.20
C SER A 82 -4.69 -6.81 -14.61
N GLY A 83 -3.60 -6.11 -14.95
CA GLY A 83 -3.43 -5.45 -16.24
C GLY A 83 -4.06 -4.05 -16.33
N SER A 84 -4.76 -3.59 -15.30
CA SER A 84 -5.35 -2.25 -15.28
C SER A 84 -4.35 -1.19 -14.82
N TYR A 85 -4.42 -0.02 -15.45
CA TYR A 85 -3.69 1.20 -15.09
C TYR A 85 -2.15 1.08 -15.09
N GLY A 86 -1.64 0.00 -15.69
CA GLY A 86 -0.23 -0.39 -15.63
C GLY A 86 0.23 -0.96 -14.30
N VAL A 87 -0.64 -1.22 -13.31
CA VAL A 87 -0.28 -1.75 -11.98
C VAL A 87 0.17 -3.22 -12.07
N GLU A 88 1.28 -3.56 -11.42
CA GLU A 88 1.81 -4.93 -11.32
C GLU A 88 1.38 -5.65 -10.03
N ALA A 89 1.69 -6.95 -9.93
CA ALA A 89 1.19 -7.83 -8.84
C ALA A 89 1.56 -7.38 -7.42
N ASN A 90 2.68 -6.66 -7.25
CA ASN A 90 3.17 -6.17 -5.95
C ASN A 90 3.05 -4.65 -5.83
N GLU A 91 2.04 -4.09 -6.47
CA GLU A 91 1.80 -2.65 -6.52
C GLU A 91 0.32 -2.33 -6.27
N LEU A 92 0.08 -1.09 -5.87
CA LEU A 92 -1.24 -0.53 -5.62
C LEU A 92 -1.37 0.81 -6.34
N LEU A 93 -2.60 1.18 -6.68
CA LEU A 93 -2.91 2.49 -7.24
C LEU A 93 -3.21 3.46 -6.10
N ARG A 94 -2.40 4.50 -5.93
CA ARG A 94 -2.62 5.55 -4.95
C ARG A 94 -3.54 6.63 -5.51
N VAL A 95 -4.58 6.95 -4.76
CA VAL A 95 -5.65 7.88 -5.13
C VAL A 95 -5.86 8.92 -4.04
N ASP A 96 -6.05 10.19 -4.44
CA ASP A 96 -6.53 11.26 -3.57
C ASP A 96 -8.01 11.02 -3.22
N CYS A 97 -8.30 10.79 -1.95
CA CYS A 97 -9.62 10.38 -1.48
C CYS A 97 -10.66 11.49 -1.45
N ARG A 98 -10.26 12.75 -1.64
CA ARG A 98 -11.21 13.87 -1.74
C ARG A 98 -11.72 14.03 -3.16
N THR A 99 -10.87 13.74 -4.14
CA THR A 99 -11.14 14.05 -5.56
C THR A 99 -11.31 12.81 -6.43
N GLY A 100 -10.81 11.66 -6.00
CA GLY A 100 -10.71 10.46 -6.82
C GLY A 100 -9.55 10.52 -7.83
N LYS A 101 -8.67 11.52 -7.76
CA LYS A 101 -7.53 11.65 -8.68
C LYS A 101 -6.45 10.62 -8.39
N VAL A 102 -5.93 10.02 -9.46
CA VAL A 102 -4.75 9.15 -9.34
C VAL A 102 -3.53 10.01 -9.02
N ILE A 103 -2.82 9.61 -7.97
CA ILE A 103 -1.53 10.17 -7.59
C ILE A 103 -0.42 9.38 -8.29
N GLY A 104 -0.56 8.06 -8.35
CA GLY A 104 0.36 7.18 -9.06
C GLY A 104 0.35 5.76 -8.53
N ILE A 105 1.41 5.01 -8.79
CA ILE A 105 1.55 3.61 -8.40
C ILE A 105 2.62 3.48 -7.33
N VAL A 106 2.31 2.73 -6.28
CA VAL A 106 3.19 2.49 -5.13
C VAL A 106 3.38 0.99 -4.89
N ARG A 107 4.46 0.61 -4.21
CA ARG A 107 4.69 -0.79 -3.84
C ARG A 107 3.69 -1.25 -2.76
N ASN A 108 3.25 -2.49 -2.90
CA ASN A 108 2.54 -3.23 -1.85
C ASN A 108 3.61 -3.84 -0.92
N ASN A 109 3.70 -3.31 0.31
CA ASN A 109 4.70 -3.76 1.30
C ASN A 109 4.23 -4.99 2.07
#